data_AF-A0A7D9EBV1-F1
#
_entry.id   AF-A0A7D9EBV1-F1
#
_cell.length_a   1.000
_cell.length_b   1.000
_cell.length_c   1.000
_cell.angle_alpha   90.00
_cell.angle_beta   90.00
_cell.angle_gamma   90.00
#
_symmetry.space_group_name_H-M   'P 1'
#
loop_
_entity.id
_entity.type
_entity.pdbx_description
1 polymer ?
#
loop_
_entity_poly.entity_id
_entity_poly.type
_entity_poly.pdbx_seq_one_letter_code
_entity_poly.pdbx_strand_id
1 'polypeptide(L)'
;MASLVQGNNNSLVSKIRAIDPYLKKEQEQAVEKLLLGEDVLAILPTGFGKSRIFQAYSRVKDNEMNGCWVVLVIAPLSSIIDDQITALKSSGYPAADVKFLQHEDLERCDRF
;
A
#
# COMPACT_ATOMS: atom_id res chain seq x y z
N MET A 1 -31.45 -10.35 2.15
CA MET A 1 -31.11 -10.50 0.72
C MET A 1 -29.60 -10.62 0.60
N ALA A 2 -29.11 -11.86 0.66
CA ALA A 2 -27.70 -12.18 0.49
C ALA A 2 -27.57 -12.95 -0.82
N SER A 3 -27.09 -12.28 -1.86
CA SER A 3 -26.60 -12.89 -3.10
C SER A 3 -25.97 -11.77 -3.92
N LEU A 4 -24.81 -12.03 -4.53
CA LEU A 4 -24.05 -11.19 -5.48
C LEU A 4 -22.76 -10.48 -4.99
N VAL A 5 -21.86 -11.11 -4.19
CA VAL A 5 -20.43 -10.66 -4.13
C VAL A 5 -19.45 -11.81 -3.85
N GLN A 6 -19.51 -12.93 -4.58
CA GLN A 6 -18.48 -14.00 -4.45
C GLN A 6 -17.76 -14.36 -5.76
N GLY A 7 -17.99 -13.61 -6.84
CA GLY A 7 -17.38 -13.87 -8.15
C GLY A 7 -16.00 -13.24 -8.40
N ASN A 8 -15.60 -12.21 -7.65
CA ASN A 8 -14.40 -11.40 -7.98
C ASN A 8 -13.25 -11.53 -6.96
N ASN A 9 -13.52 -11.99 -5.73
CA ASN A 9 -12.56 -11.91 -4.61
C ASN A 9 -11.37 -12.85 -4.78
N ASN A 10 -11.57 -14.05 -5.37
CA ASN A 10 -10.49 -15.00 -5.58
C ASN A 10 -9.43 -14.49 -6.59
N SER A 11 -9.82 -13.61 -7.52
CA SER A 11 -8.88 -13.01 -8.47
C SER A 11 -8.02 -11.94 -7.80
N LEU A 12 -8.59 -11.13 -6.91
CA LEU A 12 -7.82 -10.09 -6.21
C LEU A 12 -6.84 -10.69 -5.21
N VAL A 13 -7.27 -11.66 -4.40
CA VAL A 13 -6.41 -12.32 -3.42
C VAL A 13 -5.19 -12.98 -4.08
N SER A 14 -5.38 -13.64 -5.22
CA SER A 14 -4.26 -14.24 -5.96
C SER A 14 -3.27 -13.20 -6.48
N LYS A 15 -3.74 -12.04 -6.95
CA LYS A 15 -2.88 -10.92 -7.36
C LYS A 15 -2.12 -10.32 -6.18
N ILE A 16 -2.79 -10.09 -5.05
CA ILE A 16 -2.16 -9.56 -3.83
C ILE A 16 -1.02 -10.48 -3.39
N ARG A 17 -1.25 -11.81 -3.37
CA ARG A 17 -0.22 -12.80 -3.01
C ARG A 17 0.91 -12.92 -4.03
N ALA A 18 0.64 -12.67 -5.31
CA ALA A 18 1.68 -12.64 -6.34
C ALA A 18 2.65 -11.47 -6.11
N ILE A 19 2.15 -10.35 -5.57
CA ILE A 19 2.95 -9.16 -5.24
C ILE A 19 3.69 -9.33 -3.90
N ASP A 20 3.01 -9.81 -2.86
CA ASP A 20 3.63 -10.06 -1.56
C ASP A 20 3.14 -11.37 -0.93
N PRO A 21 3.89 -12.48 -1.12
CA PRO A 21 3.46 -13.80 -0.67
C PRO A 21 3.55 -13.99 0.85
N TYR A 22 4.14 -13.04 1.59
CA TYR A 22 4.34 -13.13 3.03
C TYR A 22 3.35 -12.27 3.83
N LEU A 23 2.32 -11.74 3.19
CA LEU A 23 1.25 -11.03 3.88
C LEU A 23 0.52 -11.96 4.85
N LYS A 24 0.29 -11.45 6.06
CA LYS A 24 -0.59 -12.11 7.03
C LYS A 24 -2.05 -11.91 6.61
N LYS A 25 -2.91 -12.81 7.06
CA LYS A 25 -4.34 -12.83 6.70
C LYS A 25 -5.02 -11.48 6.90
N GLU A 26 -4.79 -10.83 8.05
CA GLU A 26 -5.42 -9.55 8.39
C GLU A 26 -4.88 -8.40 7.51
N GLN A 27 -3.63 -8.49 7.06
CA GLN A 27 -3.05 -7.52 6.14
C GLN A 27 -3.63 -7.70 4.73
N GLU A 28 -3.72 -8.94 4.24
CA GLU A 28 -4.32 -9.29 2.96
C GLU A 28 -5.78 -8.80 2.87
N GLN A 29 -6.57 -9.06 3.92
CA GLN A 29 -7.96 -8.59 4.01
C GLN A 29 -8.08 -7.06 3.99
N ALA A 30 -7.15 -6.36 4.66
CA ALA A 30 -7.12 -4.90 4.63
C ALA A 30 -6.80 -4.38 3.23
N VAL A 31 -5.80 -4.97 2.55
CA VAL A 31 -5.43 -4.59 1.17
C VAL A 31 -6.58 -4.87 0.20
N GLU A 32 -7.23 -6.03 0.31
CA GLU A 32 -8.38 -6.39 -0.52
C GLU A 32 -9.52 -5.35 -0.41
N LYS A 33 -9.91 -4.98 0.82
CA LYS A 33 -10.93 -3.95 1.06
C LYS A 33 -10.54 -2.58 0.49
N LEU A 34 -9.29 -2.16 0.69
CA LEU A 34 -8.79 -0.91 0.14
C LEU A 34 -8.82 -0.90 -1.40
N LEU A 35 -8.50 -2.03 -2.05
CA LEU A 35 -8.55 -2.16 -3.51
C LEU A 35 -9.98 -2.10 -4.05
N LEU A 36 -10.96 -2.55 -3.26
CA LEU A 36 -12.39 -2.39 -3.56
C LEU A 36 -12.92 -0.97 -3.31
N GLY A 37 -12.08 -0.06 -2.80
CA GLY A 37 -12.45 1.32 -2.50
C GLY A 37 -13.20 1.49 -1.18
N GLU A 38 -13.12 0.49 -0.29
CA GLU A 38 -13.68 0.58 1.06
C GLU A 38 -12.70 1.24 2.05
N ASP A 39 -13.24 1.91 3.07
CA ASP A 39 -12.45 2.39 4.20
C ASP A 39 -12.13 1.26 5.18
N VAL A 40 -10.91 1.26 5.72
CA VAL A 40 -10.42 0.21 6.64
C VAL A 40 -9.84 0.81 7.92
N LEU A 41 -10.35 0.35 9.07
CA LEU A 41 -9.74 0.54 10.38
C LEU A 41 -9.01 -0.74 10.80
N ALA A 42 -7.69 -0.78 10.61
CA ALA A 42 -6.87 -1.94 10.97
C ALA A 42 -6.36 -1.86 12.43
N ILE A 43 -6.96 -2.65 13.32
CA ILE A 43 -6.52 -2.78 14.72
C ILE A 43 -5.59 -3.98 14.85
N LEU A 44 -4.29 -3.73 14.77
CA LEU A 44 -3.25 -4.76 14.81
C LEU A 44 -2.25 -4.45 15.94
N PRO A 45 -1.55 -5.43 16.53
CA PRO A 45 -0.54 -5.16 17.56
C PRO A 45 0.72 -4.48 16.98
N THR A 46 1.54 -3.85 17.84
CA THR A 46 2.86 -3.34 17.45
C THR A 46 3.74 -4.48 16.93
N GLY A 47 4.67 -4.17 16.01
CA GLY A 47 5.50 -5.19 15.36
C GLY A 47 4.76 -6.11 14.38
N PHE A 48 3.44 -6.02 14.25
CA PHE A 48 2.70 -6.88 13.31
C PHE A 48 3.00 -6.59 11.84
N GLY A 49 3.56 -5.41 11.55
CA GLY A 49 3.87 -4.95 10.19
C GLY A 49 2.73 -4.15 9.56
N LYS A 50 2.08 -3.24 10.30
CA LYS A 50 0.94 -2.45 9.79
C LYS A 50 1.27 -1.68 8.49
N SER A 51 2.50 -1.21 8.35
CA SER A 51 2.93 -0.47 7.16
C SER A 51 2.88 -1.28 5.87
N ARG A 52 3.00 -2.61 5.98
CA ARG A 52 2.94 -3.53 4.85
C ARG A 52 1.61 -3.49 4.10
N ILE A 53 0.53 -3.06 4.78
CA ILE A 53 -0.80 -2.89 4.16
C ILE A 53 -0.74 -1.82 3.06
N PHE A 54 -0.28 -0.61 3.39
CA PHE A 54 -0.25 0.47 2.40
C PHE A 54 0.85 0.26 1.35
N GLN A 55 1.94 -0.44 1.69
CA GLN A 55 3.00 -0.82 0.75
C GLN A 55 2.51 -1.83 -0.29
N ALA A 56 1.86 -2.90 0.14
CA ALA A 56 1.28 -3.89 -0.76
C ALA A 56 0.17 -3.28 -1.61
N TYR A 57 -0.70 -2.44 -1.01
CA TYR A 57 -1.72 -1.69 -1.75
C TYR A 57 -1.12 -0.85 -2.87
N SER A 58 -0.08 -0.07 -2.55
CA SER A 58 0.70 0.71 -3.50
C SER A 58 1.17 -0.16 -4.67
N ARG A 59 1.82 -1.29 -4.37
CA ARG A 59 2.43 -2.13 -5.40
C ARG A 59 1.41 -2.84 -6.29
N VAL A 60 0.24 -3.19 -5.76
CA VAL A 60 -0.85 -3.73 -6.56
C VAL A 60 -1.41 -2.66 -7.50
N LYS A 61 -1.59 -1.41 -7.03
CA LYS A 61 -2.04 -0.30 -7.88
C LYS A 61 -1.08 -0.03 -9.03
N ASP A 62 0.21 -0.09 -8.76
CA ASP A 62 1.29 0.06 -9.74
C ASP A 62 1.24 -0.99 -10.85
N ASN A 63 0.84 -2.21 -10.52
CA ASN A 63 0.76 -3.30 -11.50
C ASN A 63 -0.52 -3.27 -12.34
N GLU A 64 -1.62 -2.73 -11.80
CA GLU A 64 -2.94 -2.77 -12.46
C GLU A 64 -3.32 -1.49 -13.22
N MET A 65 -2.82 -0.33 -12.80
CA MET A 65 -3.23 0.96 -13.36
C MET A 65 -2.15 1.54 -14.26
N ASN A 66 -2.50 1.77 -15.53
CA ASN A 66 -1.70 2.64 -16.40
C ASN A 66 -1.86 4.08 -15.90
N GLY A 67 -0.88 4.57 -15.14
CA GLY A 67 -0.84 5.96 -14.66
C GLY A 67 -0.13 6.12 -13.32
N CYS A 68 0.16 7.38 -12.97
CA CYS A 68 0.76 7.75 -11.70
C CYS A 68 -0.27 7.69 -10.55
N TRP A 69 0.09 7.04 -9.45
CA TRP A 69 -0.70 7.01 -8.22
C TRP A 69 0.22 7.26 -7.02
N VAL A 70 -0.33 7.84 -5.95
CA VAL A 70 0.42 8.22 -4.74
C VAL A 70 -0.34 7.78 -3.50
N VAL A 71 0.37 7.24 -2.52
CA VAL A 71 -0.16 6.94 -1.19
C VAL A 71 0.37 7.95 -0.19
N LEU A 72 -0.53 8.73 0.40
CA LEU A 72 -0.21 9.67 1.48
C LEU A 72 -0.27 8.96 2.83
N VAL A 73 0.86 8.90 3.53
CA VAL A 73 0.95 8.33 4.88
C VAL A 73 1.15 9.46 5.89
N ILE A 74 0.22 9.57 6.85
CA ILE A 74 0.31 10.55 7.93
C ILE A 74 0.83 9.85 9.18
N ALA A 75 1.95 10.33 9.73
CA ALA A 75 2.55 9.79 10.94
C ALA A 75 2.81 10.92 11.95
N PRO A 76 2.74 10.63 13.27
CA PRO A 76 2.82 11.66 14.30
C PRO A 76 4.23 12.16 14.59
N LEU A 77 5.27 11.38 14.29
CA LEU A 77 6.66 11.68 14.66
C LEU A 77 7.57 11.64 13.43
N SER A 78 8.45 12.63 13.29
CA SER A 78 9.44 12.70 12.20
C SER A 78 10.36 11.47 12.19
N SER A 79 10.77 10.96 13.36
CA SER A 79 11.63 9.76 13.44
C SER A 79 10.97 8.53 12.79
N ILE A 80 9.67 8.36 12.97
CA ILE A 80 8.92 7.27 12.33
C ILE A 80 8.88 7.48 10.82
N ILE A 81 8.70 8.72 10.36
CA ILE A 81 8.70 9.07 8.93
C ILE A 81 10.06 8.73 8.29
N ASP A 82 11.16 9.15 8.92
CA ASP A 82 12.53 8.94 8.42
C ASP A 82 12.86 7.44 8.33
N ASP A 83 12.50 6.65 9.34
CA ASP A 83 12.69 5.19 9.36
C ASP A 83 11.88 4.51 8.23
N GLN A 84 10.63 4.92 8.02
CA GLN A 84 9.80 4.36 6.95
C GLN A 84 10.32 4.73 5.56
N ILE A 85 10.72 6.00 5.33
CA ILE A 85 11.28 6.44 4.04
C ILE A 85 12.56 5.67 3.73
N THR A 86 13.43 5.50 4.71
CA THR A 86 14.70 4.76 4.53
C THR A 86 14.42 3.30 4.16
N ALA A 87 13.49 2.63 4.84
CA ALA A 87 13.11 1.26 4.53
C ALA A 87 12.41 1.10 3.18
N LEU A 88 11.60 2.08 2.77
CA LEU A 88 10.93 2.10 1.46
C LEU A 88 11.94 2.27 0.32
N LYS A 89 12.84 3.25 0.44
CA LYS A 89 13.88 3.50 -0.57
C LYS A 89 14.83 2.32 -0.72
N SER A 90 15.22 1.67 0.38
CA SER A 90 16.06 0.46 0.31
C SER A 90 15.35 -0.73 -0.34
N SER A 91 14.02 -0.76 -0.28
CA SER A 91 13.17 -1.76 -0.93
C SER A 91 12.79 -1.38 -2.37
N GLY A 92 13.34 -0.29 -2.91
CA GLY A 92 13.11 0.16 -4.28
C GLY A 92 11.85 1.01 -4.49
N TYR A 93 11.15 1.41 -3.42
CA TYR A 93 9.99 2.30 -3.53
C TYR A 93 10.43 3.78 -3.58
N PRO A 94 9.87 4.58 -4.51
CA PRO A 94 9.97 6.03 -4.39
C PRO A 94 9.16 6.48 -3.16
N ALA A 95 9.82 7.19 -2.24
CA ALA A 95 9.19 7.73 -1.04
C ALA A 95 9.87 9.06 -0.67
N ALA A 96 9.09 10.02 -0.21
CA ALA A 96 9.56 11.34 0.20
C ALA A 96 8.76 11.85 1.39
N ASP A 97 9.41 12.67 2.23
CA ASP A 97 8.73 13.46 3.25
C ASP A 97 8.15 14.70 2.56
N VAL A 98 6.90 15.04 2.88
CA VAL A 98 6.22 16.24 2.39
C VAL A 98 7.02 17.52 2.64
N LYS A 99 7.81 17.59 3.72
CA LYS A 99 8.66 18.75 4.03
C LYS A 99 9.74 19.02 2.99
N PHE A 100 10.20 17.97 2.31
CA PHE A 100 11.30 18.02 1.35
C PHE A 100 10.86 17.66 -0.07
N LEU A 101 9.55 17.52 -0.29
CA LEU A 101 8.97 17.11 -1.55
C LEU A 101 9.22 18.19 -2.61
N GLN A 102 9.95 17.83 -3.66
CA GLN A 102 10.19 18.70 -4.81
C GLN A 102 9.27 18.34 -5.97
N HIS A 103 9.10 19.24 -6.92
CA HIS A 103 8.24 18.97 -8.08
C HIS A 103 8.77 17.78 -8.90
N GLU A 104 10.09 17.61 -8.99
CA GLU A 104 10.71 16.50 -9.73
C GLU A 104 10.43 15.12 -9.10
N ASP A 105 10.14 15.06 -7.79
CA ASP A 105 9.82 13.80 -7.11
C ASP A 105 8.42 13.29 -7.48
N LEU A 106 7.51 14.18 -7.88
CA LEU A 106 6.18 13.81 -8.39
C LEU A 106 6.28 13.26 -9.81
N GLU A 107 7.14 13.86 -10.65
CA GLU A 107 7.36 13.42 -12.04
C GLU A 107 8.04 12.04 -12.15
N ARG A 108 8.73 11.59 -11.09
CA ARG A 108 9.31 10.24 -11.05
C ARG A 108 8.27 9.11 -11.08
N CYS A 109 7.03 9.39 -10.69
CA CYS A 109 5.96 8.40 -10.74
C CYS A 109 5.47 8.09 -12.17
N ASP A 110 5.81 8.92 -13.18
CA ASP A 110 5.39 8.71 -14.57
C ASP A 110 6.33 7.77 -15.37
N ARG A 111 7.36 7.19 -14.75
CA ARG A 111 8.43 6.43 -15.44
C ARG A 111 8.49 4.92 -15.17
N PHE A 112 7.46 4.35 -14.55
CA PHE A 112 7.36 2.90 -14.33
C PHE A 112 6.12 2.32 -15.02
#